data_AF-A0AAD2C285-F1
#
_entry.id   AF-A0AAD2C285-F1
#
_cell.length_a   1.000
_cell.length_b   1.000
_cell.length_c   1.000
_cell.angle_alpha   90.00
_cell.angle_beta   90.00
_cell.angle_gamma   90.00
#
_symmetry.space_group_name_H-M   'P 1'
#
loop_
_entity.id
_entity.type
_entity.pdbx_description
1 polymer ?
#
loop_
_entity_poly.entity_id
_entity_poly.type
_entity_poly.pdbx_seq_one_letter_code
_entity_poly.pdbx_strand_id
1 'polypeptide(L)'
;MDMQSRNFEKEAIRAAKRGDTAKLDEIELAYIQAHVVLFDPERIYEDDEGLIRGHAVRVVRGAGTDGRTLVQWAKTDGGFVWSELNGELVQMPARYADTAPLFPVM
;
A
#
# COMPACT_ATOMS: atom_id res chain seq x y z
N MET A 1 15.30 14.77 10.59
CA MET A 1 15.08 13.65 11.53
C MET A 1 15.66 12.45 10.82
N ASP A 2 16.88 12.04 11.20
CA ASP A 2 17.57 10.93 10.54
C ASP A 2 16.77 9.64 10.75
N MET A 3 16.08 9.23 9.69
CA MET A 3 15.39 7.96 9.63
C MET A 3 16.49 6.89 9.63
N GLN A 4 16.84 6.34 10.80
CA GLN A 4 17.62 5.12 10.89
C GLN A 4 17.07 4.18 9.83
N SER A 5 17.90 3.82 8.84
CA SER A 5 17.45 3.05 7.68
C SER A 5 16.87 1.73 8.17
N ARG A 6 15.54 1.70 8.28
CA ARG A 6 14.82 0.56 8.83
C ARG A 6 15.17 -0.64 7.97
N ASN A 7 15.76 -1.66 8.59
CA ASN A 7 16.19 -2.84 7.85
C ASN A 7 15.02 -3.84 7.79
N PHE A 8 14.12 -3.59 6.83
CA PHE A 8 12.91 -4.38 6.62
C PHE A 8 13.20 -5.86 6.44
N GLU A 9 14.28 -6.22 5.73
CA GLU A 9 14.69 -7.62 5.51
C GLU A 9 15.01 -8.33 6.83
N LYS A 10 15.86 -7.73 7.68
CA LYS A 10 16.23 -8.32 8.98
C LYS A 10 15.01 -8.46 9.90
N GLU A 11 14.12 -7.47 9.91
CA GLU A 11 12.88 -7.53 10.68
C GLU A 11 11.97 -8.64 10.19
N ALA A 12 11.78 -8.75 8.87
CA ALA A 12 10.93 -9.77 8.26
C ALA A 12 11.46 -11.19 8.55
N ILE A 13 12.77 -11.43 8.40
CA ILE A 13 13.40 -12.72 8.72
C ILE A 13 13.16 -13.10 10.19
N ARG A 14 13.25 -12.14 11.11
CA ARG A 14 13.02 -12.39 12.54
C ARG A 14 11.55 -12.70 12.84
N ALA A 15 10.62 -11.97 12.24
CA ALA A 15 9.19 -12.23 12.39
C ALA A 15 8.81 -13.60 11.81
N ALA A 16 9.30 -13.94 10.62
CA ALA A 16 9.10 -15.25 9.98
C ALA A 16 9.61 -16.40 10.85
N LYS A 17 10.81 -16.27 11.43
CA LYS A 17 11.36 -17.28 12.36
C LYS A 17 10.49 -17.51 13.60
N ARG A 18 9.69 -16.52 14.00
CA ARG A 18 8.76 -16.61 15.13
C ARG A 18 7.34 -17.04 14.71
N GLY A 19 7.07 -17.16 13.41
CA GLY A 19 5.72 -17.38 12.90
C GLY A 19 4.78 -16.20 13.12
N ASP A 20 5.31 -14.98 13.31
CA ASP A 20 4.54 -13.78 13.62
C ASP A 20 4.02 -13.13 12.33
N THR A 21 2.87 -13.63 11.86
CA THR A 21 2.25 -13.18 10.61
C THR A 21 1.75 -11.75 10.68
N ALA A 22 1.21 -11.32 11.82
CA ALA A 22 0.78 -9.94 12.04
C ALA A 22 1.98 -8.98 11.88
N LYS A 23 3.14 -9.33 12.46
CA LYS A 23 4.33 -8.51 12.32
C LYS A 23 4.87 -8.47 10.89
N LEU A 24 4.75 -9.57 10.14
CA LEU A 24 5.11 -9.59 8.73
C LEU A 24 4.27 -8.62 7.90
N ASP A 25 2.95 -8.60 8.12
CA ASP A 25 2.06 -7.67 7.43
C ASP A 25 2.37 -6.20 7.79
N GLU A 26 2.68 -5.89 9.06
CA GLU A 26 3.15 -4.55 9.47
C GLU A 26 4.44 -4.11 8.77
N ILE A 27 5.40 -5.04 8.64
CA ILE A 27 6.69 -4.78 7.99
C ILE A 27 6.48 -4.55 6.49
N GLU A 28 5.63 -5.34 5.85
CA GLU A 28 5.30 -5.20 4.43
C GLU A 28 4.62 -3.85 4.15
N LEU A 29 3.61 -3.47 4.93
CA LEU A 29 2.95 -2.16 4.80
C LEU A 29 3.93 -1.01 4.97
N ALA A 30 4.81 -1.09 5.97
CA ALA A 30 5.79 -0.04 6.20
C ALA A 30 6.88 0.02 5.11
N TYR A 31 7.25 -1.13 4.53
CA TYR A 31 8.15 -1.18 3.38
C TYR A 31 7.51 -0.49 2.17
N ILE A 32 6.25 -0.82 1.88
CA ILE A 32 5.46 -0.20 0.80
C ILE A 32 5.37 1.30 1.01
N GLN A 33 4.99 1.75 2.22
CA GLN A 33 4.87 3.17 2.56
C GLN A 33 6.17 3.95 2.32
N ALA A 34 7.33 3.33 2.52
CA ALA A 34 8.63 3.98 2.41
C ALA A 34 9.20 3.98 0.98
N HIS A 35 8.81 3.03 0.13
CA HIS A 35 9.46 2.80 -1.17
C HIS A 35 8.53 2.87 -2.38
N VAL A 36 7.22 2.75 -2.19
CA VAL A 36 6.26 2.80 -3.28
C VAL A 36 5.68 4.20 -3.37
N VAL A 37 5.88 4.81 -4.53
CA VAL A 37 5.27 6.10 -4.87
C VAL A 37 3.92 5.81 -5.53
N LEU A 38 2.84 6.32 -4.94
CA LEU A 38 1.50 6.19 -5.49
C LEU A 38 1.29 7.24 -6.60
N PHE A 39 0.83 6.80 -7.77
CA PHE A 39 0.62 7.68 -8.91
C PHE A 39 -0.54 7.25 -9.80
N ASP A 40 -1.06 8.20 -10.57
CA ASP A 40 -2.05 7.97 -11.63
C ASP A 40 -1.36 7.90 -13.01
N PRO A 41 -1.31 6.72 -13.66
CA PRO A 41 -0.65 6.57 -14.97
C PRO A 41 -1.24 7.43 -16.07
N GLU A 42 -2.52 7.84 -15.95
CA GLU A 42 -3.18 8.68 -16.94
C GLU A 42 -2.80 10.17 -16.80
N ARG A 43 -2.23 10.56 -15.64
CA ARG A 43 -1.89 11.96 -15.31
C ARG A 43 -0.40 12.25 -15.24
N ILE A 44 0.47 11.23 -15.37
CA ILE A 44 1.93 11.40 -15.29
C ILE A 44 2.49 12.31 -16.41
N TYR A 45 1.78 12.51 -17.52
CA TYR A 45 2.28 13.29 -18.65
C TYR A 45 2.22 14.82 -18.46
N GLU A 46 1.62 15.30 -17.38
CA GLU A 46 1.57 16.73 -17.03
C GLU A 46 2.38 16.95 -15.74
N ASP A 47 3.66 17.34 -15.90
CA ASP A 47 4.50 18.03 -14.90
C ASP A 47 4.51 17.47 -13.45
N ASP A 48 4.67 16.15 -13.25
CA ASP A 48 4.67 15.49 -11.93
C ASP A 48 3.32 15.58 -11.15
N GLU A 49 2.24 16.06 -11.76
CA GLU A 49 0.91 16.19 -11.12
C GLU A 49 0.21 14.84 -10.88
N GLY A 50 0.73 13.76 -11.47
CA GLY A 50 0.23 12.40 -11.28
C GLY A 50 0.54 11.78 -9.92
N LEU A 51 1.35 12.43 -9.07
CA LEU A 51 1.72 11.90 -7.75
C LEU A 51 0.62 12.09 -6.71
N ILE A 52 0.32 11.01 -5.97
CA ILE A 52 -0.73 11.02 -4.96
C ILE A 52 -0.13 10.78 -3.59
N ARG A 53 -0.36 11.71 -2.68
CA ARG A 53 0.02 11.54 -1.28
C ARG A 53 -1.02 10.72 -0.54
N GLY A 54 -0.60 9.59 -0.01
CA GLY A 54 -1.44 8.72 0.80
C GLY A 54 -0.65 7.83 1.74
N HIS A 55 -1.38 7.19 2.65
CA HIS A 55 -0.88 6.22 3.59
C HIS A 55 -1.32 4.81 3.20
N ALA A 56 -0.38 3.88 3.07
CA ALA A 56 -0.69 2.48 2.80
C ALA A 56 -1.38 1.88 4.03
N VAL A 57 -2.62 1.40 3.86
CA VAL A 57 -3.46 0.90 4.96
C VAL A 57 -3.55 -0.62 4.95
N ARG A 58 -3.60 -1.22 3.77
CA ARG A 58 -3.88 -2.66 3.63
C ARG A 58 -3.28 -3.23 2.36
N VAL A 59 -2.76 -4.46 2.46
CA VAL A 59 -2.36 -5.28 1.31
C VAL A 59 -3.41 -6.38 1.10
N VAL A 60 -3.84 -6.60 -0.15
CA VAL A 60 -4.79 -7.65 -0.52
C VAL A 60 -4.19 -8.49 -1.63
N ARG A 61 -3.80 -9.72 -1.28
CA ARG A 61 -3.18 -10.68 -2.20
C ARG A 61 -4.27 -11.36 -3.05
N GLY A 62 -4.06 -11.56 -4.35
CA GLY A 62 -5.05 -12.18 -5.24
C GLY A 62 -6.22 -11.26 -5.64
N ALA A 63 -6.13 -9.97 -5.35
CA ALA A 63 -7.21 -9.01 -5.53
C ALA A 63 -7.16 -8.23 -6.84
N GLY A 64 -5.98 -8.09 -7.44
CA GLY A 64 -5.73 -7.29 -8.63
C GLY A 64 -6.11 -7.99 -9.91
N THR A 65 -5.86 -7.31 -11.02
CA THR A 65 -5.95 -7.89 -12.36
C THR A 65 -5.04 -9.11 -12.41
N ASP A 66 -5.52 -10.22 -12.96
CA ASP A 66 -4.80 -11.51 -13.04
C ASP A 66 -4.36 -12.11 -11.69
N GLY A 67 -5.00 -11.72 -10.58
CA GLY A 67 -4.67 -12.23 -9.25
C GLY A 67 -3.46 -11.56 -8.59
N ARG A 68 -3.10 -10.35 -9.05
CA ARG A 68 -2.03 -9.55 -8.44
C ARG A 68 -2.38 -9.06 -7.03
N THR A 69 -1.37 -8.55 -6.34
CA THR A 69 -1.50 -7.96 -5.02
C THR A 69 -1.85 -6.49 -5.15
N LEU A 70 -2.95 -6.09 -4.52
CA LEU A 70 -3.35 -4.69 -4.42
C LEU A 70 -2.95 -4.09 -3.07
N VAL A 71 -2.75 -2.79 -3.07
CA VAL A 71 -2.56 -1.97 -1.88
C VAL A 71 -3.67 -0.94 -1.81
N GLN A 72 -4.33 -0.86 -0.66
CA GLN A 72 -5.28 0.20 -0.36
C GLN A 72 -4.53 1.36 0.30
N TRP A 73 -4.79 2.57 -0.18
CA TRP A 73 -4.21 3.80 0.33
C TRP A 73 -5.31 4.71 0.87
N ALA A 74 -5.08 5.29 2.05
CA ALA A 74 -5.84 6.42 2.55
C ALA A 74 -5.20 7.70 2.03
N LYS A 75 -5.95 8.48 1.25
CA LYS A 75 -5.52 9.80 0.79
C LYS A 75 -5.65 10.83 1.91
N THR A 76 -4.91 11.92 1.78
CA THR A 76 -4.96 13.07 2.71
C THR A 76 -6.32 13.78 2.73
N ASP A 77 -7.13 13.64 1.68
CA ASP A 77 -8.51 14.16 1.60
C ASP A 77 -9.55 13.23 2.26
N GLY A 78 -9.12 12.13 2.88
CA GLY A 78 -9.99 11.15 3.54
C GLY A 78 -10.58 10.10 2.59
N GLY A 79 -10.28 10.17 1.29
CA GLY A 79 -10.68 9.15 0.33
C GLY A 79 -9.80 7.89 0.38
N PHE A 80 -10.29 6.79 -0.18
CA PHE A 80 -9.49 5.58 -0.40
C PHE A 80 -9.28 5.33 -1.87
N VAL A 81 -8.08 4.89 -2.21
CA VAL A 81 -7.72 4.46 -3.57
C VAL A 81 -6.96 3.15 -3.52
N TRP A 82 -6.84 2.50 -4.67
CA TRP A 82 -6.18 1.22 -4.82
C TRP A 82 -5.06 1.32 -5.84
N SER A 83 -3.95 0.65 -5.56
CA SER A 83 -2.84 0.51 -6.50
C SER A 83 -2.39 -0.94 -6.58
N GLU A 84 -1.67 -1.26 -7.65
CA GLU A 84 -0.79 -2.42 -7.68
C GLU A 84 0.48 -2.15 -6.82
N LEU A 85 1.31 -3.17 -6.58
CA LEU A 85 2.54 -3.02 -5.77
C LEU A 85 3.59 -2.07 -6.38
N ASN A 86 3.49 -1.77 -7.69
CA ASN A 86 4.33 -0.77 -8.35
C ASN A 86 3.89 0.68 -8.07
N GLY A 87 2.77 0.88 -7.39
CA GLY A 87 2.23 2.21 -7.05
C GLY A 87 1.27 2.80 -8.10
N GLU A 88 1.03 2.08 -9.20
CA GLU A 88 0.09 2.49 -10.24
C GLU A 88 -1.35 2.35 -9.76
N LEU A 89 -2.11 3.45 -9.81
CA LEU A 89 -3.53 3.42 -9.51
C LEU A 89 -4.29 2.45 -10.41
N VAL A 90 -5.22 1.73 -9.79
CA VAL A 90 -6.15 0.86 -10.50
C VAL A 90 -7.58 1.12 -10.05
N GLN A 91 -8.52 0.85 -10.95
CA GLN A 91 -9.92 0.87 -10.58
C GLN A 91 -10.20 -0.24 -9.54
N MET A 92 -10.91 0.11 -8.47
CA MET A 92 -11.27 -0.84 -7.43
C MET A 92 -12.05 -2.03 -8.02
N PRO A 93 -11.61 -3.27 -7.79
CA PRO A 93 -12.40 -4.44 -8.17
C PRO A 93 -13.75 -4.41 -7.46
N ALA A 94 -14.85 -4.63 -8.19
CA ALA A 94 -16.23 -4.53 -7.67
C ALA A 94 -16.46 -5.32 -6.36
N ARG A 95 -15.74 -6.43 -6.16
CA ARG A 95 -15.79 -7.26 -4.95
C ARG A 95 -15.27 -6.59 -3.67
N TYR A 96 -14.57 -5.47 -3.78
CA TYR A 96 -14.07 -4.66 -2.67
C TYR A 96 -14.76 -3.29 -2.57
N ALA A 97 -15.77 -3.04 -3.42
CA ALA A 97 -16.43 -1.75 -3.49
C ALA A 97 -17.21 -1.35 -2.23
N ASP A 98 -17.73 -2.36 -1.53
CA ASP A 98 -18.52 -2.17 -0.31
C ASP A 98 -17.70 -2.42 0.97
N THR A 99 -16.41 -2.75 0.85
CA THR A 99 -15.54 -2.84 2.02
C THR A 99 -15.07 -1.44 2.41
N ALA A 100 -15.92 -0.72 3.14
CA ALA A 100 -15.43 0.31 4.04
C ALA A 100 -14.25 -0.27 4.84
N PRO A 101 -13.19 0.52 5.11
CA PRO A 101 -12.10 0.03 5.93
C PRO A 101 -12.70 -0.48 7.25
N LEU A 102 -12.41 -1.73 7.61
CA LEU A 102 -12.92 -2.35 8.84
C LEU A 102 -12.50 -1.59 10.10
N PHE A 103 -11.52 -0.69 9.97
CA PHE A 103 -11.03 0.17 11.02
C PHE A 103 -11.10 1.64 10.56
N PRO A 104 -11.66 2.54 11.38
CA PRO A 104 -11.55 3.97 11.13
C PRO A 104 -10.08 4.37 11.15
N VAL A 105 -9.68 5.21 10.18
CA VAL A 105 -8.34 5.82 10.16
C VAL A 105 -8.32 6.84 11.30
N MET A 106 -7.47 6.62 12.30
CA MET A 106 -7.22 7.57 13.40
C MET A 106 -6.24 8.66 12.98
#